data_AF-A0A354DDS9-F1
#
_entry.id   AF-A0A354DDS9-F1
#
_cell.length_a   1.000
_cell.length_b   1.000
_cell.length_c   1.000
_cell.angle_alpha   90.00
_cell.angle_beta   90.00
_cell.angle_gamma   90.00
#
_symmetry.space_group_name_H-M   'P 1'
#
loop_
_entity.id
_entity.type
_entity.pdbx_description
1 polymer ?
#
loop_
_entity_poly.entity_id
_entity_poly.type
_entity_poly.pdbx_seq_one_letter_code
_entity_poly.pdbx_strand_id
1 'polypeptide(L)'
;MYVSKWKQYKILSKDKEIVPFLPKTAPLTVKRLWQMIDQYSEVIIKPKRGRLGRRVIRLALLENNQFQIHSEDKLITVNGRD
;
A
#
# COMPACT_ATOMS: atom_id res chain seq x y z
N MET A 1 -21.00 12.06 -4.03
CA MET A 1 -20.74 10.94 -3.11
C MET A 1 -19.51 10.17 -3.60
N TYR A 2 -18.35 10.26 -2.93
CA TYR A 2 -17.12 9.63 -3.44
C TYR A 2 -17.06 8.14 -3.07
N VAL A 3 -16.90 7.27 -4.08
CA VAL A 3 -16.65 5.83 -3.90
C VAL A 3 -15.29 5.63 -3.23
N SER A 4 -15.22 4.82 -2.17
CA SER A 4 -13.94 4.54 -1.50
C SER A 4 -13.03 3.70 -2.40
N LYS A 5 -11.70 3.86 -2.26
CA LYS A 5 -10.71 3.10 -3.03
C LYS A 5 -10.89 1.58 -2.87
N TRP A 6 -11.29 1.14 -1.67
CA TRP A 6 -11.60 -0.27 -1.42
C TRP A 6 -12.88 -0.73 -2.14
N LYS A 7 -13.91 0.12 -2.23
CA LYS A 7 -15.11 -0.21 -3.00
C LYS A 7 -14.81 -0.24 -4.50
N GLN A 8 -13.98 0.67 -5.01
CA GLN A 8 -13.50 0.64 -6.40
C GLN A 8 -12.76 -0.66 -6.70
N TYR A 9 -11.77 -1.03 -5.88
CA TYR A 9 -11.05 -2.29 -6.04
C TYR A 9 -11.99 -3.50 -6.06
N LYS A 10 -12.95 -3.59 -5.12
CA LYS A 10 -13.93 -4.68 -5.08
C LYS A 10 -14.89 -4.74 -6.28
N ILE A 11 -15.11 -3.62 -6.97
CA ILE A 11 -15.91 -3.59 -8.19
C ILE A 11 -15.05 -4.08 -9.36
N LEU A 12 -13.85 -3.52 -9.52
CA LEU A 12 -12.91 -3.88 -10.59
C LEU A 12 -12.45 -5.34 -10.50
N SER A 13 -12.27 -5.87 -9.29
CA SER A 13 -11.81 -7.25 -9.08
C SER A 13 -12.84 -8.32 -9.46
N LYS A 14 -14.06 -7.92 -9.85
CA LYS A 14 -15.09 -8.84 -10.36
C LYS A 14 -14.98 -9.06 -11.87
N ASP A 15 -14.27 -8.17 -12.56
CA ASP A 15 -14.05 -8.25 -14.00
C ASP A 15 -12.79 -9.06 -14.28
N LYS A 16 -12.96 -10.19 -14.98
CA LYS A 16 -11.88 -11.14 -15.27
C LYS A 16 -10.83 -10.55 -16.23
N GLU A 17 -11.21 -9.60 -17.08
CA GLU A 17 -10.28 -8.96 -18.01
C GLU A 17 -9.42 -7.91 -17.30
N ILE A 18 -9.95 -7.29 -16.24
CA ILE A 18 -9.24 -6.24 -15.48
C ILE A 18 -8.33 -6.84 -14.40
N VAL A 19 -8.71 -7.96 -13.79
CA VAL A 19 -7.99 -8.58 -12.65
C VAL A 19 -6.48 -8.73 -12.86
N PRO A 20 -5.96 -9.19 -14.03
CA PRO A 20 -4.52 -9.32 -14.25
C PRO A 20 -3.73 -8.00 -14.12
N PHE A 21 -4.41 -6.88 -14.32
CA PHE A 21 -3.82 -5.54 -14.27
C PHE A 21 -4.02 -4.83 -12.92
N LEU A 22 -4.78 -5.43 -12.00
CA LEU A 22 -4.98 -4.85 -10.67
C LEU A 22 -3.81 -5.16 -9.74
N PRO A 23 -3.26 -4.16 -9.04
CA PRO A 23 -2.31 -4.44 -7.98
C PRO A 23 -3.00 -5.20 -6.85
N LYS A 24 -2.33 -6.22 -6.30
CA LYS A 24 -2.81 -6.94 -5.12
C LYS A 24 -3.09 -5.93 -4.00
N THR A 25 -4.36 -5.81 -3.62
CA THR A 25 -4.82 -4.81 -2.65
C THR A 25 -5.57 -5.49 -1.52
N ALA A 26 -5.29 -5.09 -0.27
CA ALA A 26 -6.00 -5.59 0.90
C ALA A 26 -6.25 -4.49 1.94
N PRO A 27 -7.23 -4.65 2.85
CA PRO A 27 -7.35 -3.79 4.01
C PRO A 27 -6.11 -3.92 4.90
N LEU A 28 -5.57 -2.79 5.32
CA LEU A 28 -4.37 -2.72 6.16
C LEU A 28 -4.58 -3.45 7.50
N THR A 29 -3.69 -4.37 7.79
CA THR A 29 -3.42 -4.94 9.12
C THR A 29 -1.90 -5.13 9.23
N VAL A 30 -1.34 -5.17 10.45
CA VAL A 30 0.10 -5.39 10.66
C VAL A 30 0.58 -6.66 9.95
N LYS A 31 -0.16 -7.77 10.12
CA LYS A 31 0.14 -9.04 9.44
C LYS A 31 0.20 -8.89 7.91
N ARG A 32 -0.79 -8.25 7.29
CA ARG A 32 -0.83 -8.08 5.83
C ARG A 32 0.23 -7.12 5.33
N LEU A 33 0.56 -6.09 6.10
CA LEU A 33 1.63 -5.17 5.78
C LEU A 33 2.93 -5.93 5.60
N TRP A 34 3.31 -6.73 6.60
CA TRP A 34 4.54 -7.51 6.56
C TRP A 34 4.50 -8.58 5.47
N GLN A 35 3.38 -9.30 5.30
CA GLN A 35 3.24 -10.26 4.20
C GLN A 35 3.42 -9.60 2.82
N MET A 36 2.90 -8.39 2.62
CA MET A 36 3.05 -7.69 1.33
C MET A 36 4.45 -7.13 1.15
N ILE A 37 5.09 -6.65 2.21
CA ILE A 37 6.50 -6.21 2.18
C ILE A 37 7.43 -7.39 1.87
N ASP A 38 7.22 -8.53 2.52
CA ASP A 38 8.01 -9.74 2.27
C ASP A 38 7.81 -10.25 0.83
N GLN A 39 6.61 -10.06 0.26
CA GLN A 39 6.29 -10.50 -1.09
C GLN A 39 6.78 -9.55 -2.20
N TYR A 40 6.72 -8.23 -1.97
CA TYR A 40 6.91 -7.23 -3.03
C TYR A 40 8.06 -6.25 -2.77
N SER A 41 8.69 -6.30 -1.59
CA SER A 41 9.72 -5.36 -1.10
C SER A 41 9.26 -3.90 -1.01
N GLU A 42 8.16 -3.51 -1.63
CA GLU A 42 7.59 -2.17 -1.58
C GLU A 42 6.06 -2.25 -1.55
N VAL A 43 5.44 -1.42 -0.70
CA VAL A 43 3.98 -1.33 -0.59
C VAL A 43 3.51 0.12 -0.50
N ILE A 44 2.31 0.36 -1.02
CA ILE A 44 1.62 1.64 -0.95
C ILE A 44 0.42 1.54 -0.01
N ILE A 45 0.48 2.29 1.09
CA ILE A 45 -0.61 2.41 2.06
C ILE A 45 -1.37 3.69 1.74
N LYS A 46 -2.70 3.58 1.59
CA LYS A 46 -3.56 4.70 1.22
C LYS A 46 -4.85 4.70 2.03
N PRO A 47 -5.38 5.88 2.43
CA PRO A 47 -6.66 5.96 3.11
C PRO A 47 -7.80 5.57 2.17
N LYS A 48 -8.86 4.97 2.74
CA LYS A 48 -10.06 4.56 2.00
C LYS A 48 -10.69 5.72 1.22
N ARG A 49 -10.63 6.93 1.78
CA ARG A 49 -11.12 8.19 1.18
C ARG A 49 -9.97 9.20 1.16
N GLY A 50 -9.98 10.11 0.18
CA GLY A 50 -8.92 11.09 -0.03
C GLY A 50 -8.61 11.24 -1.52
N ARG A 51 -8.00 12.36 -1.89
CA ARG A 51 -7.71 12.78 -3.28
C ARG A 51 -6.33 13.42 -3.36
N LEU A 52 -5.80 13.54 -4.59
CA LEU A 52 -4.56 14.26 -4.89
C LEU A 52 -3.33 13.72 -4.15
N GLY A 53 -3.19 12.40 -4.03
CA GLY A 53 -2.03 11.78 -3.37
C GLY A 53 -1.93 11.97 -1.85
N ARG A 54 -2.82 12.76 -1.23
CA ARG A 54 -2.75 13.06 0.21
C ARG A 54 -2.85 11.81 1.09
N ARG A 55 -2.00 11.76 2.11
CA ARG A 55 -1.87 10.70 3.11
C ARG A 55 -1.53 9.34 2.51
N VAL A 56 -0.85 9.32 1.37
CA VAL A 56 -0.25 8.10 0.82
C VAL A 56 1.10 7.89 1.50
N ILE A 57 1.34 6.67 1.97
CA ILE A 57 2.61 6.25 2.56
C ILE A 57 3.19 5.16 1.67
N ARG A 58 4.43 5.35 1.23
CA ARG A 58 5.24 4.31 0.59
C ARG A 58 6.17 3.74 1.65
N LEU A 59 6.15 2.43 1.81
CA LEU A 59 7.06 1.67 2.67
C LEU A 59 7.87 0.74 1.77
N ALA A 60 9.20 0.86 1.80
CA ALA A 60 10.11 0.03 1.02
C ALA A 60 11.12 -0.65 1.95
N LEU A 61 11.28 -1.96 1.79
CA LEU A 61 12.36 -2.75 2.38
C LEU A 61 13.66 -2.44 1.61
N LEU A 62 14.68 -2.06 2.35
CA LEU A 62 16.04 -1.87 1.88
C LEU A 62 16.90 -3.08 2.30
N GLU A 63 18.20 -3.00 2.00
CA GLU A 63 19.18 -3.96 2.50
C GLU A 63 19.26 -3.95 4.03
N ASN A 64 19.79 -5.02 4.62
CA ASN A 64 20.03 -5.14 6.06
C ASN A 64 18.78 -4.94 6.94
N ASN A 65 17.60 -5.31 6.44
CA ASN A 65 16.32 -5.20 7.16
C ASN A 65 16.01 -3.76 7.61
N GLN A 66 16.42 -2.78 6.81
CA GLN A 66 16.02 -1.38 6.97
C GLN A 66 14.77 -1.09 6.15
N PHE A 67 13.99 -0.11 6.57
CA PHE A 67 12.79 0.31 5.86
C PHE A 67 12.78 1.80 5.62
N GLN A 68 12.52 2.19 4.38
CA GLN A 68 12.28 3.56 4.00
C GLN A 68 10.78 3.85 4.03
N ILE A 69 10.39 4.87 4.79
CA ILE A 69 9.02 5.37 4.85
C ILE A 69 9.00 6.75 4.20
N HIS A 70 8.25 6.87 3.11
CA HIS A 70 7.98 8.13 2.43
C HIS A 70 6.52 8.51 2.64
N SER A 71 6.27 9.69 3.19
CA SER A 71 4.94 10.26 3.40
C SER A 71 4.98 11.77 3.19
N GLU A 72 4.20 12.29 2.25
CA GLU A 72 4.18 13.71 1.88
C GLU A 72 5.59 14.20 1.50
N ASP A 73 6.16 15.14 2.26
CA ASP A 73 7.50 15.70 2.12
C ASP A 73 8.55 15.01 3.01
N LYS A 74 8.15 13.98 3.76
CA LYS A 74 9.00 13.31 4.75
C LYS A 74 9.50 11.97 4.24
N LEU A 75 10.82 11.80 4.31
CA LEU A 75 11.50 10.54 4.07
C LEU A 75 12.29 10.15 5.32
N ILE A 76 11.97 8.99 5.90
CA ILE A 76 12.68 8.45 7.06
C ILE A 76 13.13 7.02 6.79
N THR A 77 14.25 6.63 7.37
CA THR A 77 14.72 5.25 7.38
C THR A 77 14.65 4.73 8.81
N VAL A 78 14.07 3.55 8.99
CA VAL A 78 13.97 2.85 10.28
C VAL A 78 14.66 1.48 10.18
N ASN A 79 15.22 1.02 11.29
CA ASN A 79 15.89 -0.28 11.35
C ASN A 79 14.93 -1.32 11.94
N GLY A 80 14.83 -2.49 11.30
CA GLY A 80 13.98 -3.55 11.81
C GLY A 80 12.49 -3.21 11.74
N ARG A 81 11.66 -4.06 12.37
CA ARG A 81 10.19 -4.01 12.28
C ARG A 81 9.53 -3.43 13.55
N ASP A 82 10.34 -3.05 14.55
CA ASP A 82 9.92 -2.69 15.92
C ASP A 82 10.20 -1.21 16.24
#